data_AF-A0A8C3HTG3-F1
#
_entry.id   AF-A0A8C3HTG3-F1
#
_cell.length_a   1.000
_cell.length_b   1.000
_cell.length_c   1.000
_cell.angle_alpha   90.00
_cell.angle_beta   90.00
_cell.angle_gamma   90.00
#
_symmetry.space_group_name_H-M   'P 1'
#
loop_
_entity.id
_entity.type
_entity.pdbx_description
1 polymer ?
#
loop_
_entity_poly.entity_id
_entity_poly.type
_entity_poly.pdbx_seq_one_letter_code
_entity_poly.pdbx_strand_id
1 'polypeptide(L)'
;MGTALQNIDHLLAMPYGSGEENMVRFAHNINTQQYLEKSGQLSPEIRDKAQGFLRRGYQRELLYKHNDGSYSASRKRDATGNTWLTAFVLKSFGQARPYISIDEKHLEDALRWLQRRQRKTGCFRSVGKLLNNALQGGVVDELSLSDPMVTRALQCLRESSTSDLYTQALLAYAFGLAGSTELRDALLQRLAQHSVSAGGQLYWQRKVKALPSPYGNHAPSVEMTAYVLLAYLSLPNVSAADMGTAVQIIRWLSKQHYPYGGFAYTQDMMVALQALAKYAALTHSASGAASVTVSSQAGARQQFHVENANRLVLQRAALQEIPGQYTVRASGKGCVFLTLRYNVPPPKSAATFDLRVETEPKECTESARSRFSLVLYSGERPATNMAIIEVKLPSGYIPLEKQRLVKWLEVQNDQVTLYLDQVSLTKEAASFTFSLEQDFPVKNLRAAPVRLYDYYETGESRPRSATFTDALLGFVAQPVPG
;
A
#
# COMPACT_ATOMS: atom_id res chain seq x y z
N MET A 1 14.91 -7.07 6.96
CA MET A 1 14.50 -5.75 6.43
C MET A 1 15.63 -4.70 6.41
N GLY A 2 16.91 -5.08 6.22
CA GLY A 2 18.02 -4.10 6.30
C GLY A 2 17.92 -2.92 5.31
N THR A 3 17.36 -3.13 4.12
CA THR A 3 17.06 -2.08 3.13
C THR A 3 15.96 -1.12 3.57
N ALA A 4 14.90 -1.62 4.19
CA ALA A 4 13.82 -0.79 4.71
C ALA A 4 14.26 0.00 5.95
N LEU A 5 15.18 -0.57 6.73
CA LEU A 5 15.69 0.02 7.97
C LEU A 5 16.82 1.03 7.76
N GLN A 6 17.56 0.97 6.65
CA GLN A 6 18.41 2.09 6.25
C GLN A 6 17.60 3.34 5.87
N ASN A 7 16.33 3.16 5.52
CA ASN A 7 15.41 4.23 5.15
C ASN A 7 14.35 4.41 6.25
N ILE A 8 14.76 4.50 7.53
CA ILE A 8 13.84 4.66 8.68
C ILE A 8 12.86 5.83 8.49
N ASP A 9 13.28 6.91 7.85
CA ASP A 9 12.42 8.06 7.54
C ASP A 9 11.31 7.74 6.52
N HIS A 10 11.51 6.73 5.69
CA HIS A 10 10.50 6.19 4.78
C HIS A 10 9.79 4.94 5.35
N LEU A 11 10.29 4.39 6.46
CA LEU A 11 9.72 3.22 7.11
C LEU A 11 8.48 3.58 7.94
N LEU A 12 8.44 4.76 8.55
CA LEU A 12 7.26 5.27 9.24
C LEU A 12 6.57 6.33 8.37
N ALA A 13 5.26 6.22 8.20
CA ALA A 13 4.50 7.13 7.35
C ALA A 13 3.56 7.99 8.20
N MET A 14 3.68 9.31 8.10
CA MET A 14 2.73 10.21 8.76
C MET A 14 1.31 9.97 8.20
N PRO A 15 0.28 9.73 9.03
CA PRO A 15 -1.09 9.57 8.55
C PRO A 15 -1.69 10.89 8.03
N TYR A 16 -2.26 10.88 6.82
CA TYR A 16 -2.93 12.01 6.18
C TYR A 16 -4.00 11.51 5.20
N GLY A 17 -4.69 12.43 4.51
CA GLY A 17 -5.63 12.09 3.44
C GLY A 17 -7.03 11.74 3.94
N SER A 18 -7.74 10.92 3.15
CA SER A 18 -9.06 10.34 3.47
C SER A 18 -9.00 9.39 4.69
N GLY A 19 -10.15 8.95 5.21
CA GLY A 19 -10.18 7.99 6.32
C GLY A 19 -9.49 6.66 5.96
N GLU A 20 -9.66 6.21 4.71
CA GLU A 20 -8.96 5.03 4.18
C GLU A 20 -7.43 5.23 4.17
N GLU A 21 -6.96 6.34 3.59
CA GLU A 21 -5.53 6.66 3.50
C GLU A 21 -4.87 6.84 4.86
N ASN A 22 -5.59 7.47 5.79
CA ASN A 22 -5.15 7.66 7.15
C ASN A 22 -4.96 6.32 7.84
N MET A 23 -5.96 5.42 7.75
CA MET A 23 -5.92 4.12 8.40
C MET A 23 -4.87 3.17 7.83
N VAL A 24 -4.61 3.23 6.54
CA VAL A 24 -3.57 2.41 5.93
C VAL A 24 -2.18 2.79 6.46
N ARG A 25 -1.87 4.09 6.58
CA ARG A 25 -0.60 4.56 7.17
C ARG A 25 -0.55 4.28 8.67
N PHE A 26 -1.69 4.40 9.35
CA PHE A 26 -1.81 4.06 10.77
C PHE A 26 -1.48 2.58 11.03
N ALA A 27 -2.12 1.65 10.31
CA ALA A 27 -1.85 0.22 10.43
C ALA A 27 -0.43 -0.17 10.00
N HIS A 28 0.10 0.47 8.95
CA HIS A 28 1.52 0.32 8.56
C HIS A 28 2.49 0.68 9.69
N ASN A 29 2.24 1.77 10.42
CA ASN A 29 3.08 2.16 11.55
C ASN A 29 2.99 1.15 12.72
N ILE A 30 1.80 0.57 12.97
CA ILE A 30 1.62 -0.50 13.97
C ILE A 30 2.47 -1.71 13.61
N ASN A 31 2.30 -2.23 12.39
CA ASN A 31 3.01 -3.42 11.93
C ASN A 31 4.53 -3.21 11.91
N THR A 32 4.96 -2.01 11.54
CA THR A 32 6.38 -1.61 11.58
C THR A 32 6.91 -1.62 13.01
N GLN A 33 6.20 -0.99 13.95
CA GLN A 33 6.62 -0.96 15.35
C GLN A 33 6.63 -2.38 15.96
N GLN A 34 5.62 -3.20 15.67
CA GLN A 34 5.56 -4.61 16.07
C GLN A 34 6.76 -5.41 15.53
N TYR A 35 7.08 -5.27 14.25
CA TYR A 35 8.24 -5.93 13.65
C TYR A 35 9.53 -5.56 14.40
N LEU A 36 9.75 -4.26 14.63
CA LEU A 36 10.96 -3.78 15.29
C LEU A 36 11.04 -4.21 16.75
N GLU A 37 9.92 -4.20 17.45
CA GLU A 37 9.84 -4.67 18.82
C GLU A 37 10.17 -6.17 18.91
N LYS A 38 9.48 -7.00 18.12
CA LYS A 38 9.66 -8.46 18.13
C LYS A 38 11.01 -8.93 17.62
N SER A 39 11.64 -8.15 16.74
CA SER A 39 13.00 -8.43 16.29
C SER A 39 14.08 -7.87 17.22
N GLY A 40 13.73 -7.14 18.28
CA GLY A 40 14.68 -6.49 19.19
C GLY A 40 15.45 -5.33 18.56
N GLN A 41 14.84 -4.66 17.58
CA GLN A 41 15.43 -3.61 16.73
C GLN A 41 14.81 -2.23 16.98
N LEU A 42 13.83 -2.12 17.89
CA LEU A 42 13.14 -0.86 18.18
C LEU A 42 13.99 0.06 19.06
N SER A 43 14.53 1.13 18.49
CA SER A 43 15.17 2.21 19.25
C SER A 43 14.12 3.12 19.93
N PRO A 44 14.49 3.83 21.01
CA PRO A 44 13.61 4.80 21.66
C PRO A 44 13.13 5.90 20.68
N GLU A 45 14.01 6.43 19.85
CA GLU A 45 13.67 7.48 18.87
C GLU A 45 12.62 7.01 17.85
N ILE A 46 12.78 5.79 17.30
CA ILE A 46 11.81 5.22 16.35
C ILE A 46 10.48 4.97 17.05
N ARG A 47 10.51 4.49 18.30
CA ARG A 47 9.31 4.26 19.12
C ARG A 47 8.54 5.56 19.32
N ASP A 48 9.20 6.63 19.73
CA ASP A 48 8.57 7.92 20.00
C ASP A 48 7.96 8.52 18.72
N LYS A 49 8.68 8.41 17.59
CA LYS A 49 8.19 8.84 16.26
C LYS A 49 6.97 8.03 15.83
N ALA A 50 7.01 6.70 15.95
CA ALA A 50 5.91 5.80 15.60
C ALA A 50 4.67 6.09 16.45
N GLN A 51 4.81 6.15 17.78
CA GLN A 51 3.71 6.47 18.69
C GLN A 51 3.15 7.88 18.46
N GLY A 52 4.01 8.86 18.15
CA GLY A 52 3.57 10.20 17.75
C GLY A 52 2.71 10.20 16.49
N PHE A 53 3.07 9.39 15.48
CA PHE A 53 2.24 9.19 14.29
C PHE A 53 0.95 8.45 14.59
N LEU A 54 0.97 7.43 15.44
CA LEU A 54 -0.25 6.73 15.87
C LEU A 54 -1.21 7.71 16.58
N ARG A 55 -0.75 8.52 17.54
CA ARG A 55 -1.61 9.49 18.23
C ARG A 55 -2.25 10.47 17.25
N ARG A 56 -1.49 11.00 16.28
CA ARG A 56 -2.01 11.91 15.25
C ARG A 56 -3.02 11.21 14.33
N GLY A 57 -2.71 9.99 13.86
CA GLY A 57 -3.60 9.22 13.00
C GLY A 57 -4.90 8.82 13.68
N TYR A 58 -4.84 8.47 14.98
CA TYR A 58 -6.02 8.21 15.80
C TYR A 58 -6.94 9.43 15.86
N GLN A 59 -6.42 10.59 16.30
CA GLN A 59 -7.19 11.83 16.39
C GLN A 59 -7.77 12.26 15.04
N ARG A 60 -7.00 12.09 13.97
CA ARG A 60 -7.46 12.38 12.60
C ARG A 60 -8.60 11.45 12.19
N GLU A 61 -8.52 10.16 12.49
CA GLU A 61 -9.55 9.19 12.10
C GLU A 61 -10.90 9.47 12.78
N LEU A 62 -10.88 10.04 14.00
CA LEU A 62 -12.12 10.43 14.68
C LEU A 62 -12.92 11.49 13.92
N LEU A 63 -12.29 12.26 13.02
CA LEU A 63 -13.00 13.19 12.11
C LEU A 63 -13.87 12.47 11.08
N TYR A 64 -13.63 11.18 10.86
CA TYR A 64 -14.32 10.30 9.92
C TYR A 64 -15.35 9.38 10.62
N LYS A 65 -15.45 9.47 11.96
CA LYS A 65 -16.45 8.77 12.77
C LYS A 65 -17.82 9.45 12.63
N HIS A 66 -18.85 8.63 12.40
CA HIS A 66 -20.26 9.02 12.40
C HIS A 66 -20.87 8.92 13.80
N ASN A 67 -22.00 9.59 14.00
CA ASN A 67 -22.73 9.58 15.27
C ASN A 67 -23.20 8.17 15.67
N ASP A 68 -23.40 7.27 14.70
CA ASP A 68 -23.83 5.89 14.93
C ASP A 68 -22.67 4.93 15.27
N GLY A 69 -21.43 5.43 15.29
CA GLY A 69 -20.22 4.65 15.61
C GLY A 69 -19.45 4.12 14.40
N SER A 70 -19.97 4.30 13.19
CA SER A 70 -19.32 3.86 11.96
C SER A 70 -18.28 4.84 11.43
N TYR A 71 -17.42 4.40 10.50
CA TYR A 71 -16.39 5.22 9.85
C TYR A 71 -16.58 5.25 8.33
N SER A 72 -16.27 6.38 7.68
CA SER A 72 -16.32 6.51 6.21
C SER A 72 -15.10 7.25 5.67
N ALA A 73 -14.81 7.09 4.37
CA ALA A 73 -13.63 7.69 3.77
C ALA A 73 -13.71 9.23 3.67
N SER A 74 -14.92 9.80 3.55
CA SER A 74 -15.15 11.22 3.24
C SER A 74 -15.86 11.99 4.35
N ARG A 75 -15.75 11.52 5.60
CA ARG A 75 -16.44 12.11 6.77
C ARG A 75 -17.96 12.17 6.54
N LYS A 76 -18.61 13.24 7.00
CA LYS A 76 -20.06 13.50 6.86
C LYS A 76 -20.54 13.74 5.42
N ARG A 77 -19.66 13.75 4.41
CA ARG A 77 -20.10 13.78 3.00
C ARG A 77 -20.69 12.45 2.56
N ASP A 78 -20.26 11.35 3.17
CA ASP A 78 -20.88 10.05 2.97
C ASP A 78 -22.11 9.96 3.87
N ALA A 79 -23.28 9.64 3.28
CA ALA A 79 -24.54 9.54 4.03
C ALA A 79 -24.55 8.36 5.02
N THR A 80 -23.68 7.37 4.83
CA THR A 80 -23.57 6.17 5.66
C THR A 80 -22.11 5.79 5.86
N GLY A 81 -21.80 5.18 7.01
CA GLY A 81 -20.52 4.54 7.25
C GLY A 81 -20.27 3.33 6.35
N ASN A 82 -19.00 2.97 6.24
CA ASN A 82 -18.54 1.84 5.45
C ASN A 82 -18.24 0.63 6.34
N THR A 83 -18.75 -0.54 5.95
CA THR A 83 -18.60 -1.78 6.75
C THR A 83 -17.15 -2.23 6.87
N TRP A 84 -16.44 -2.23 5.74
CA TRP A 84 -15.04 -2.65 5.70
C TRP A 84 -14.16 -1.67 6.47
N LEU A 85 -14.28 -0.36 6.23
CA LEU A 85 -13.47 0.65 6.92
C LEU A 85 -13.73 0.62 8.43
N THR A 86 -14.99 0.48 8.86
CA THR A 86 -15.33 0.38 10.28
C THR A 86 -14.66 -0.84 10.93
N ALA A 87 -14.66 -2.00 10.26
CA ALA A 87 -13.96 -3.19 10.76
C ALA A 87 -12.43 -3.00 10.77
N PHE A 88 -11.88 -2.32 9.75
CA PHE A 88 -10.45 -2.04 9.66
C PHE A 88 -9.97 -1.05 10.74
N VAL A 89 -10.78 -0.03 11.04
CA VAL A 89 -10.55 0.89 12.17
C VAL A 89 -10.60 0.14 13.49
N LEU A 90 -11.64 -0.67 13.72
CA LEU A 90 -11.78 -1.47 14.93
C LEU A 90 -10.55 -2.37 15.16
N LYS A 91 -10.12 -3.11 14.12
CA LYS A 91 -8.90 -3.95 14.16
C LYS A 91 -7.68 -3.12 14.53
N SER A 92 -7.43 -2.05 13.77
CA SER A 92 -6.20 -1.27 13.89
C SER A 92 -6.13 -0.54 15.23
N PHE A 93 -7.24 0.01 15.72
CA PHE A 93 -7.29 0.64 17.04
C PHE A 93 -7.08 -0.39 18.14
N GLY A 94 -7.67 -1.59 18.02
CA GLY A 94 -7.41 -2.71 18.93
C GLY A 94 -5.93 -3.06 19.01
N GLN A 95 -5.26 -3.17 17.86
CA GLN A 95 -3.82 -3.45 17.77
C GLN A 95 -2.94 -2.29 18.27
N ALA A 96 -3.45 -1.05 18.29
CA ALA A 96 -2.74 0.13 18.78
C ALA A 96 -2.81 0.32 20.30
N ARG A 97 -3.75 -0.34 21.01
CA ARG A 97 -3.95 -0.22 22.47
C ARG A 97 -2.65 -0.40 23.29
N PRO A 98 -1.73 -1.32 22.97
CA PRO A 98 -0.48 -1.47 23.72
C PRO A 98 0.50 -0.29 23.54
N TYR A 99 0.28 0.57 22.55
CA TYR A 99 1.23 1.60 22.12
C TYR A 99 0.75 3.02 22.37
N ILE A 100 -0.56 3.25 22.31
CA ILE A 100 -1.19 4.56 22.54
C ILE A 100 -2.52 4.40 23.29
N SER A 101 -2.94 5.45 23.99
CA SER A 101 -4.27 5.47 24.61
C SER A 101 -5.36 5.54 23.54
N ILE A 102 -6.27 4.57 23.56
CA ILE A 102 -7.47 4.49 22.72
C ILE A 102 -8.67 4.51 23.66
N ASP A 103 -9.63 5.41 23.42
CA ASP A 103 -10.90 5.42 24.14
C ASP A 103 -11.72 4.15 23.79
N GLU A 104 -12.01 3.33 24.79
CA GLU A 104 -12.78 2.09 24.67
C GLU A 104 -14.17 2.34 24.06
N LYS A 105 -14.77 3.51 24.32
CA LYS A 105 -16.06 3.88 23.73
C LYS A 105 -16.01 3.88 22.20
N HIS A 106 -14.88 4.28 21.61
CA HIS A 106 -14.73 4.28 20.15
C HIS A 106 -14.67 2.86 19.56
N LEU A 107 -14.13 1.89 20.31
CA LEU A 107 -14.11 0.49 19.93
C LEU A 107 -15.51 -0.12 20.09
N GLU A 108 -16.17 0.12 21.22
CA GLU A 108 -17.51 -0.38 21.52
C GLU A 108 -18.55 0.14 20.53
N ASP A 109 -18.50 1.43 20.18
CA ASP A 109 -19.41 2.03 19.20
C ASP A 109 -19.26 1.37 17.82
N ALA A 110 -18.03 1.17 17.35
CA ALA A 110 -17.75 0.52 16.07
C ALA A 110 -18.21 -0.95 16.07
N LEU A 111 -17.92 -1.69 17.15
CA LEU A 111 -18.33 -3.08 17.32
C LEU A 111 -19.86 -3.21 17.33
N ARG A 112 -20.55 -2.37 18.12
CA ARG A 112 -22.02 -2.35 18.21
C ARG A 112 -22.66 -2.03 16.86
N TRP A 113 -22.04 -1.13 16.09
CA TRP A 113 -22.51 -0.82 14.73
C TRP A 113 -22.36 -2.03 13.79
N LEU A 114 -21.21 -2.71 13.80
CA LEU A 114 -20.97 -3.92 13.00
C LEU A 114 -21.93 -5.06 13.36
N GLN A 115 -22.20 -5.27 14.66
CA GLN A 115 -23.17 -6.26 15.14
C GLN A 115 -24.56 -6.05 14.54
N ARG A 116 -25.03 -4.79 14.45
CA ARG A 116 -26.32 -4.44 13.80
C ARG A 116 -26.35 -4.68 12.29
N ARG A 117 -25.21 -5.02 11.68
CA ARG A 117 -25.08 -5.36 10.25
C ARG A 117 -24.81 -6.85 10.01
N GLN A 118 -24.72 -7.65 11.06
CA GLN A 118 -24.70 -9.11 10.94
C GLN A 118 -26.09 -9.65 10.60
N ARG A 119 -26.18 -10.49 9.57
CA ARG A 119 -27.41 -11.19 9.19
C ARG A 119 -27.69 -12.36 10.14
N LYS A 120 -28.91 -12.91 10.07
CA LYS A 120 -29.27 -14.16 10.77
C LYS A 120 -28.37 -15.34 10.40
N THR A 121 -27.84 -15.36 9.16
CA THR A 121 -26.86 -16.34 8.68
C THR A 121 -25.47 -16.16 9.30
N GLY A 122 -25.24 -15.10 10.09
CA GLY A 122 -23.93 -14.75 10.62
C GLY A 122 -23.04 -13.94 9.70
N CYS A 123 -23.38 -13.82 8.41
CA CYS A 123 -22.64 -13.01 7.45
C CYS A 123 -22.89 -11.51 7.64
N PHE A 124 -21.90 -10.67 7.38
CA PHE A 124 -22.05 -9.21 7.44
C PHE A 124 -22.62 -8.63 6.14
N ARG A 125 -23.50 -7.64 6.28
CA ARG A 125 -23.95 -6.82 5.13
C ARG A 125 -22.87 -5.80 4.80
N SER A 126 -22.38 -5.81 3.56
CA SER A 126 -21.55 -4.72 3.04
C SER A 126 -22.43 -3.50 2.73
N VAL A 127 -22.15 -2.39 3.41
CA VAL A 127 -22.76 -1.08 3.18
C VAL A 127 -21.70 0.02 3.14
N GLY A 128 -22.04 1.15 2.53
CA GLY A 128 -21.15 2.29 2.31
C GLY A 128 -20.35 2.16 1.01
N LYS A 129 -19.63 3.23 0.65
CA LYS A 129 -18.72 3.25 -0.50
C LYS A 129 -17.29 3.37 0.00
N LEU A 130 -16.36 2.62 -0.61
CA LEU A 130 -14.93 2.87 -0.44
C LEU A 130 -14.45 3.76 -1.59
N LEU A 131 -13.42 4.56 -1.34
CA LEU A 131 -12.63 5.21 -2.37
C LEU A 131 -11.71 4.20 -3.07
N ASN A 132 -11.30 3.15 -2.36
CA ASN A 132 -10.44 2.11 -2.89
C ASN A 132 -10.97 0.69 -2.63
N ASN A 133 -11.33 0.00 -3.71
CA ASN A 133 -11.72 -1.41 -3.63
C ASN A 133 -10.54 -2.36 -3.43
N ALA A 134 -9.30 -1.93 -3.71
CA ALA A 134 -8.08 -2.71 -3.43
C ALA A 134 -7.79 -2.82 -1.91
N LEU A 135 -8.49 -2.06 -1.06
CA LEU A 135 -8.32 -2.17 0.40
C LEU A 135 -9.07 -3.35 1.01
N GLN A 136 -10.02 -4.00 0.31
CA GLN A 136 -11.00 -4.91 0.92
C GLN A 136 -10.45 -6.23 1.52
N GLY A 137 -9.14 -6.46 1.54
CA GLY A 137 -8.50 -7.60 2.19
C GLY A 137 -8.22 -7.35 3.66
N GLY A 138 -8.86 -8.11 4.56
CA GLY A 138 -8.57 -7.98 5.99
C GLY A 138 -9.26 -9.04 6.85
N VAL A 139 -8.48 -9.79 7.62
CA VAL A 139 -8.94 -10.61 8.74
C VAL A 139 -8.43 -9.99 10.04
N VAL A 140 -9.26 -10.00 11.09
CA VAL A 140 -8.97 -9.43 12.42
C VAL A 140 -8.16 -10.43 13.24
N ASP A 141 -7.01 -9.99 13.76
CA ASP A 141 -6.26 -10.71 14.81
C ASP A 141 -6.88 -10.40 16.16
N GLU A 142 -7.10 -11.45 16.95
CA GLU A 142 -7.52 -11.39 18.36
C GLU A 142 -8.85 -10.69 18.64
N LEU A 143 -9.95 -11.37 18.30
CA LEU A 143 -11.22 -11.22 19.01
C LEU A 143 -11.48 -12.50 19.79
N SER A 144 -11.96 -12.37 21.03
CA SER A 144 -12.27 -13.53 21.86
C SER A 144 -13.29 -14.42 21.13
N LEU A 145 -12.93 -15.70 20.94
CA LEU A 145 -13.78 -16.72 20.33
C LEU A 145 -15.13 -16.92 21.05
N SER A 146 -15.25 -16.39 22.27
CA SER A 146 -16.45 -16.43 23.10
C SER A 146 -17.49 -15.37 22.73
N ASP A 147 -17.21 -14.44 21.81
CA ASP A 147 -18.20 -13.45 21.38
C ASP A 147 -19.24 -14.10 20.44
N PRO A 148 -20.55 -14.04 20.75
CA PRO A 148 -21.61 -14.60 19.92
C PRO A 148 -21.61 -14.09 18.46
N MET A 149 -21.12 -12.86 18.23
CA MET A 149 -20.92 -12.30 16.89
C MET A 149 -19.86 -13.09 16.12
N VAL A 150 -18.74 -13.41 16.75
CA VAL A 150 -17.63 -14.16 16.15
C VAL A 150 -18.06 -15.59 15.84
N THR A 151 -18.76 -16.25 16.77
CA THR A 151 -19.29 -17.61 16.54
C THR A 151 -20.20 -17.67 15.32
N ARG A 152 -21.15 -16.72 15.20
CA ARG A 152 -22.05 -16.64 14.03
C ARG A 152 -21.29 -16.32 12.75
N ALA A 153 -20.31 -15.42 12.80
CA ALA A 153 -19.47 -15.11 11.64
C ALA A 153 -18.70 -16.33 11.15
N LEU A 154 -18.11 -17.12 12.05
CA LEU A 154 -17.42 -18.36 11.72
C LEU A 154 -18.36 -19.40 11.11
N GLN A 155 -19.61 -19.47 11.57
CA GLN A 155 -20.63 -20.32 10.94
C GLN A 155 -20.87 -19.91 9.48
N CYS A 156 -21.08 -18.62 9.21
CA CYS A 156 -21.20 -18.11 7.84
C CYS A 156 -19.99 -18.49 6.97
N LEU A 157 -18.77 -18.35 7.50
CA LEU A 157 -17.54 -18.68 6.76
C LEU A 157 -17.43 -20.18 6.47
N ARG A 158 -17.89 -21.05 7.38
CA ARG A 158 -17.91 -22.52 7.17
C ARG A 158 -18.86 -22.94 6.06
N GLU A 159 -20.02 -22.26 5.99
CA GLU A 159 -21.02 -22.51 4.95
C GLU A 159 -20.63 -21.90 3.59
N SER A 160 -19.62 -21.01 3.56
CA SER A 160 -19.12 -20.43 2.32
C SER A 160 -18.19 -21.39 1.58
N SER A 161 -18.61 -21.83 0.39
CA SER A 161 -17.75 -22.57 -0.54
C SER A 161 -17.15 -21.62 -1.57
N THR A 162 -15.85 -21.76 -1.84
CA THR A 162 -15.15 -20.92 -2.82
C THR A 162 -14.00 -21.67 -3.49
N SER A 163 -13.87 -21.47 -4.80
CA SER A 163 -12.72 -21.93 -5.60
C SER A 163 -11.64 -20.84 -5.75
N ASP A 164 -11.91 -19.61 -5.31
CA ASP A 164 -10.94 -18.50 -5.38
C ASP A 164 -9.82 -18.68 -4.36
N LEU A 165 -8.59 -18.83 -4.83
CA LEU A 165 -7.41 -19.08 -3.99
C LEU A 165 -7.15 -17.96 -2.99
N TYR A 166 -7.43 -16.71 -3.38
CA TYR A 166 -7.27 -15.56 -2.49
C TYR A 166 -8.23 -15.67 -1.31
N THR A 167 -9.51 -15.92 -1.57
CA THR A 167 -10.51 -16.13 -0.52
C THR A 167 -10.16 -17.33 0.36
N GLN A 168 -9.64 -18.43 -0.21
CA GLN A 168 -9.17 -19.57 0.58
C GLN A 168 -8.00 -19.21 1.51
N ALA A 169 -7.07 -18.35 1.09
CA ALA A 169 -5.98 -17.88 1.93
C ALA A 169 -6.48 -17.04 3.12
N LEU A 170 -7.44 -16.14 2.90
CA LEU A 170 -8.08 -15.38 3.98
C LEU A 170 -8.83 -16.31 4.94
N LEU A 171 -9.59 -17.27 4.42
CA LEU A 171 -10.31 -18.25 5.24
C LEU A 171 -9.35 -19.09 6.07
N ALA A 172 -8.24 -19.55 5.49
CA ALA A 172 -7.24 -20.34 6.21
C ALA A 172 -6.70 -19.55 7.41
N TYR A 173 -6.37 -18.28 7.19
CA TYR A 173 -5.91 -17.41 8.25
C TYR A 173 -6.99 -17.16 9.32
N ALA A 174 -8.22 -16.82 8.91
CA ALA A 174 -9.34 -16.59 9.81
C ALA A 174 -9.66 -17.81 10.69
N PHE A 175 -9.69 -19.02 10.10
CA PHE A 175 -9.89 -20.25 10.87
C PHE A 175 -8.70 -20.57 11.78
N GLY A 176 -7.47 -20.26 11.36
CA GLY A 176 -6.28 -20.40 12.20
C GLY A 176 -6.35 -19.51 13.45
N LEU A 177 -6.77 -18.25 13.29
CA LEU A 177 -6.99 -17.33 14.41
C LEU A 177 -8.14 -17.77 15.31
N ALA A 178 -9.16 -18.36 14.72
CA ALA A 178 -10.28 -18.92 15.44
C ALA A 178 -9.99 -20.29 16.10
N GLY A 179 -8.74 -20.76 16.06
CA GLY A 179 -8.35 -22.06 16.62
C GLY A 179 -8.98 -23.28 15.92
N SER A 180 -9.62 -23.10 14.77
CA SER A 180 -10.21 -24.17 13.96
C SER A 180 -9.14 -24.84 13.09
N THR A 181 -8.27 -25.63 13.72
CA THR A 181 -7.09 -26.27 13.10
C THR A 181 -7.44 -27.13 11.90
N GLU A 182 -8.48 -27.97 12.01
CA GLU A 182 -8.91 -28.88 10.92
C GLU A 182 -9.28 -28.13 9.63
N LEU A 183 -10.08 -27.06 9.75
CA LEU A 183 -10.51 -26.25 8.61
C LEU A 183 -9.35 -25.46 8.01
N ARG A 184 -8.48 -24.91 8.87
CA ARG A 184 -7.25 -24.26 8.44
C ARG A 184 -6.39 -25.22 7.64
N ASP A 185 -6.14 -26.42 8.16
CA ASP A 185 -5.25 -27.41 7.53
C ASP A 185 -5.82 -27.92 6.21
N ALA A 186 -7.12 -28.17 6.15
CA ALA A 186 -7.81 -28.53 4.92
C ALA A 186 -7.73 -27.43 3.83
N LEU A 187 -7.72 -26.15 4.24
CA LEU A 187 -7.52 -25.04 3.31
C LEU A 187 -6.05 -24.90 2.89
N LEU A 188 -5.10 -25.01 3.82
CA LEU A 188 -3.67 -24.99 3.53
C LEU A 188 -3.25 -26.10 2.57
N GLN A 189 -3.79 -27.31 2.74
CA GLN A 189 -3.58 -28.43 1.83
C GLN A 189 -4.10 -28.13 0.41
N ARG A 190 -5.30 -27.56 0.28
CA ARG A 190 -5.85 -27.14 -1.02
C ARG A 190 -5.04 -26.03 -1.68
N LEU A 191 -4.59 -25.06 -0.88
CA LEU A 191 -3.70 -23.99 -1.34
C LEU A 191 -2.37 -24.56 -1.82
N ALA A 192 -1.77 -25.51 -1.09
CA ALA A 192 -0.49 -26.13 -1.46
C ALA A 192 -0.52 -26.79 -2.85
N GLN A 193 -1.65 -27.37 -3.26
CA GLN A 193 -1.84 -27.95 -4.60
C GLN A 193 -1.76 -26.92 -5.74
N HIS A 194 -1.94 -25.63 -5.43
CA HIS A 194 -1.92 -24.53 -6.38
C HIS A 194 -0.74 -23.58 -6.16
N SER A 195 0.24 -24.01 -5.36
CA SER A 195 1.44 -23.22 -5.09
C SER A 195 2.43 -23.27 -6.26
N VAL A 196 3.24 -22.22 -6.39
CA VAL A 196 4.39 -22.18 -7.29
C VAL A 196 5.65 -22.37 -6.47
N SER A 197 6.41 -23.42 -6.77
CA SER A 197 7.68 -23.74 -6.12
C SER A 197 8.83 -23.65 -7.12
N ALA A 198 9.76 -22.73 -6.88
CA ALA A 198 10.93 -22.53 -7.74
C ALA A 198 12.14 -22.02 -6.95
N GLY A 199 13.27 -22.72 -7.04
CA GLY A 199 14.52 -22.28 -6.38
C GLY A 199 14.40 -22.13 -4.86
N GLY A 200 13.70 -23.06 -4.20
CA GLY A 200 13.51 -23.06 -2.74
C GLY A 200 12.62 -21.93 -2.21
N GLN A 201 11.78 -21.36 -3.08
CA GLN A 201 10.77 -20.35 -2.79
C GLN A 201 9.38 -20.94 -3.02
N LEU A 202 8.41 -20.51 -2.22
CA LEU A 202 7.02 -20.94 -2.33
C LEU A 202 6.10 -19.72 -2.33
N TYR A 203 5.20 -19.62 -3.31
CA TYR A 203 4.27 -18.49 -3.43
C TYR A 203 3.00 -18.85 -4.20
N TRP A 204 2.01 -17.95 -4.18
CA TRP A 204 0.74 -18.12 -4.88
C TRP A 204 0.48 -16.94 -5.82
N GLN A 205 -0.19 -17.23 -6.94
CA GLN A 205 -0.59 -16.22 -7.93
C GLN A 205 -2.04 -16.46 -8.36
N ARG A 206 -2.77 -15.37 -8.66
CA ARG A 206 -4.08 -15.47 -9.29
C ARG A 206 -3.92 -15.86 -10.77
N LYS A 207 -4.80 -16.74 -11.28
CA LYS A 207 -4.85 -17.15 -12.70
C LYS A 207 -5.42 -16.08 -13.66
N VAL A 208 -5.53 -14.82 -13.23
CA VAL A 208 -5.93 -13.74 -14.13
C VAL A 208 -4.78 -13.51 -15.12
N LYS A 209 -5.06 -13.39 -16.42
CA LYS A 209 -4.05 -13.02 -17.43
C LYS A 209 -3.31 -11.79 -16.91
N ALA A 210 -2.06 -11.99 -16.51
CA ALA A 210 -1.25 -10.92 -15.99
C ALA A 210 -1.02 -9.92 -17.12
N LEU A 211 -1.46 -8.68 -16.90
CA LEU A 211 -0.98 -7.54 -17.65
C LEU A 211 0.55 -7.53 -17.55
N PRO A 212 1.28 -7.48 -18.68
CA PRO A 212 2.74 -7.43 -18.65
C PRO A 212 3.18 -6.13 -17.97
N SER A 213 3.50 -6.22 -16.68
CA SER A 213 4.07 -5.10 -15.94
C SER A 213 5.59 -5.10 -16.10
N PRO A 214 6.18 -3.92 -16.41
CA PRO A 214 7.62 -3.76 -16.49
C PRO A 214 8.39 -3.97 -15.17
N TYR A 215 7.67 -4.03 -14.05
CA TYR A 215 8.23 -4.24 -12.71
C TYR A 215 7.75 -5.55 -12.07
N GLY A 216 7.16 -6.45 -12.87
CA GLY A 216 6.67 -7.75 -12.44
C GLY A 216 5.20 -7.77 -12.01
N ASN A 217 4.55 -8.91 -12.26
CA ASN A 217 3.13 -9.19 -11.99
C ASN A 217 2.86 -9.39 -10.48
N HIS A 218 2.74 -8.33 -9.66
CA HIS A 218 3.07 -8.47 -8.23
C HIS A 218 1.95 -8.22 -7.18
N ALA A 219 0.93 -7.39 -7.40
CA ALA A 219 0.08 -6.96 -6.25
C ALA A 219 -0.71 -8.08 -5.54
N PRO A 220 -1.66 -8.76 -6.22
CA PRO A 220 -2.57 -9.69 -5.54
C PRO A 220 -1.88 -10.98 -5.07
N SER A 221 -0.69 -11.25 -5.61
CA SER A 221 0.13 -12.42 -5.31
C SER A 221 0.88 -12.25 -3.98
N VAL A 222 1.30 -11.02 -3.64
CA VAL A 222 2.00 -10.73 -2.37
C VAL A 222 1.05 -10.88 -1.19
N GLU A 223 -0.12 -10.23 -1.26
CA GLU A 223 -1.12 -10.28 -0.19
C GLU A 223 -1.60 -11.71 0.07
N MET A 224 -1.97 -12.45 -0.98
CA MET A 224 -2.40 -13.85 -0.85
C MET A 224 -1.31 -14.70 -0.20
N THR A 225 -0.07 -14.58 -0.69
CA THR A 225 1.06 -15.34 -0.16
C THR A 225 1.35 -14.98 1.30
N ALA A 226 1.18 -13.71 1.69
CA ALA A 226 1.33 -13.25 3.06
C ALA A 226 0.22 -13.81 3.98
N TYR A 227 -1.04 -13.90 3.51
CA TYR A 227 -2.10 -14.57 4.27
C TYR A 227 -1.83 -16.06 4.47
N VAL A 228 -1.32 -16.76 3.44
CA VAL A 228 -0.93 -18.16 3.58
C VAL A 228 0.16 -18.32 4.64
N LEU A 229 1.17 -17.43 4.64
CA LEU A 229 2.19 -17.41 5.69
C LEU A 229 1.57 -17.16 7.07
N LEU A 230 0.69 -16.17 7.21
CA LEU A 230 -0.01 -15.89 8.48
C LEU A 230 -0.85 -17.08 8.96
N ALA A 231 -1.46 -17.83 8.05
CA ALA A 231 -2.20 -19.04 8.35
C ALA A 231 -1.28 -20.16 8.89
N TYR A 232 -0.12 -20.41 8.27
CA TYR A 232 0.89 -21.35 8.81
C TYR A 232 1.38 -20.92 10.20
N LEU A 233 1.54 -19.62 10.43
CA LEU A 233 2.03 -19.08 11.70
C LEU A 233 0.92 -18.79 12.72
N SER A 234 -0.35 -19.11 12.42
CA SER A 234 -1.50 -18.64 13.21
C SER A 234 -1.60 -19.25 14.61
N LEU A 235 -1.06 -20.46 14.82
CA LEU A 235 -1.14 -21.16 16.11
C LEU A 235 -0.04 -20.73 17.08
N PRO A 236 -0.29 -20.86 18.41
CA PRO A 236 0.72 -20.62 19.43
C PRO A 236 1.98 -21.48 19.26
N ASN A 237 1.81 -22.76 18.91
CA ASN A 237 2.90 -23.71 18.70
C ASN A 237 2.97 -24.07 17.21
N VAL A 238 3.94 -23.51 16.50
CA VAL A 238 4.16 -23.78 15.07
C VAL A 238 5.06 -25.01 14.91
N SER A 239 4.63 -25.98 14.11
CA SER A 239 5.40 -27.21 13.88
C SER A 239 6.69 -26.95 13.10
N ALA A 240 7.69 -27.83 13.23
CA ALA A 240 8.92 -27.72 12.44
C ALA A 240 8.66 -27.82 10.92
N ALA A 241 7.64 -28.59 10.51
CA ALA A 241 7.21 -28.71 9.12
C ALA A 241 6.60 -27.39 8.61
N ASP A 242 5.69 -26.79 9.39
CA ASP A 242 5.10 -25.49 9.05
C ASP A 242 6.15 -24.38 9.01
N MET A 243 7.11 -24.40 9.94
CA MET A 243 8.26 -23.49 9.91
C MET A 243 9.13 -23.70 8.67
N GLY A 244 9.37 -24.94 8.26
CA GLY A 244 10.08 -25.26 7.02
C GLY A 244 9.38 -24.72 5.78
N THR A 245 8.05 -24.79 5.74
CA THR A 245 7.23 -24.17 4.68
C THR A 245 7.26 -22.64 4.77
N ALA A 246 7.12 -22.07 5.96
CA ALA A 246 7.16 -20.63 6.20
C ALA A 246 8.48 -20.01 5.70
N VAL A 247 9.62 -20.66 5.91
CA VAL A 247 10.93 -20.21 5.40
C VAL A 247 10.91 -20.06 3.87
N GLN A 248 10.29 -20.99 3.14
CA GLN A 248 10.21 -20.92 1.67
C GLN A 248 9.34 -19.75 1.21
N ILE A 249 8.25 -19.47 1.93
CA ILE A 249 7.37 -18.33 1.66
C ILE A 249 8.08 -17.00 1.95
N ILE A 250 8.75 -16.92 3.10
CA ILE A 250 9.53 -15.76 3.53
C ILE A 250 10.64 -15.43 2.53
N ARG A 251 11.32 -16.43 1.97
CA ARG A 251 12.34 -16.24 0.92
C ARG A 251 11.76 -15.54 -0.31
N TRP A 252 10.53 -15.88 -0.69
CA TRP A 252 9.86 -15.22 -1.81
C TRP A 252 9.42 -13.80 -1.45
N LEU A 253 8.68 -13.63 -0.33
CA LEU A 253 8.20 -12.32 0.13
C LEU A 253 9.33 -11.32 0.33
N SER A 254 10.49 -11.78 0.82
CA SER A 254 11.65 -10.91 1.02
C SER A 254 12.24 -10.37 -0.27
N LYS A 255 11.98 -10.99 -1.42
CA LYS A 255 12.38 -10.50 -2.75
C LYS A 255 11.37 -9.54 -3.36
N GLN A 256 10.13 -9.49 -2.85
CA GLN A 256 9.09 -8.61 -3.39
C GLN A 256 9.20 -7.17 -2.89
N HIS A 257 10.21 -6.85 -2.06
CA HIS A 257 10.48 -5.48 -1.64
C HIS A 257 10.93 -4.64 -2.84
N TYR A 258 10.29 -3.48 -3.01
CA TYR A 258 10.72 -2.37 -3.84
C TYR A 258 12.17 -1.97 -3.50
N PRO A 259 12.97 -1.45 -4.46
CA PRO A 259 14.37 -1.11 -4.27
C PRO A 259 14.69 -0.21 -3.06
N TYR A 260 13.71 0.53 -2.53
CA TYR A 260 13.86 1.40 -1.36
C TYR A 260 13.32 0.80 -0.05
N GLY A 261 12.88 -0.45 -0.04
CA GLY A 261 12.44 -1.17 1.16
C GLY A 261 10.93 -1.15 1.44
N GLY A 262 10.11 -0.63 0.52
CA GLY A 262 8.63 -0.75 0.54
C GLY A 262 8.10 -1.92 -0.31
N PHE A 263 6.79 -2.12 -0.40
CA PHE A 263 6.14 -2.93 -1.44
C PHE A 263 5.29 -2.01 -2.35
N ALA A 264 4.98 -2.43 -3.57
CA ALA A 264 4.37 -1.57 -4.60
C ALA A 264 2.96 -1.04 -4.26
N TYR A 265 2.25 -1.68 -3.31
CA TYR A 265 0.88 -1.34 -2.93
C TYR A 265 0.71 -1.32 -1.42
N THR A 266 -0.19 -0.45 -0.96
CA THR A 266 -0.34 -0.12 0.46
C THR A 266 -0.91 -1.27 1.30
N GLN A 267 -1.69 -2.18 0.73
CA GLN A 267 -2.27 -3.34 1.43
C GLN A 267 -1.34 -4.56 1.47
N ASP A 268 -0.78 -4.91 0.32
CA ASP A 268 0.22 -5.98 0.20
C ASP A 268 1.37 -5.76 1.18
N MET A 269 1.79 -4.50 1.33
CA MET A 269 2.79 -4.09 2.30
C MET A 269 2.33 -4.35 3.74
N MET A 270 1.10 -3.98 4.10
CA MET A 270 0.61 -4.16 5.47
C MET A 270 0.57 -5.63 5.88
N VAL A 271 -0.04 -6.50 5.06
CA VAL A 271 -0.18 -7.92 5.38
C VAL A 271 1.17 -8.63 5.29
N ALA A 272 2.02 -8.29 4.31
CA ALA A 272 3.38 -8.84 4.23
C ALA A 272 4.24 -8.44 5.44
N LEU A 273 4.17 -7.18 5.88
CA LEU A 273 4.87 -6.73 7.09
C LEU A 273 4.33 -7.41 8.34
N GLN A 274 3.01 -7.58 8.46
CA GLN A 274 2.41 -8.33 9.56
C GLN A 274 2.92 -9.78 9.58
N ALA A 275 2.98 -10.44 8.42
CA ALA A 275 3.47 -11.81 8.29
C ALA A 275 4.98 -11.91 8.61
N LEU A 276 5.77 -10.94 8.15
CA LEU A 276 7.20 -10.83 8.46
C LEU A 276 7.45 -10.57 9.95
N ALA A 277 6.62 -9.73 10.59
CA ALA A 277 6.69 -9.45 12.02
C ALA A 277 6.37 -10.70 12.84
N LYS A 278 5.33 -11.44 12.46
CA LYS A 278 4.95 -12.68 13.11
C LYS A 278 6.03 -13.76 12.96
N TYR A 279 6.59 -13.91 11.77
CA TYR A 279 7.72 -14.81 11.54
C TYR A 279 8.97 -14.40 12.32
N ALA A 280 9.29 -13.10 12.35
CA ALA A 280 10.42 -12.58 13.11
C ALA A 280 10.25 -12.86 14.60
N ALA A 281 9.05 -12.69 15.16
CA ALA A 281 8.76 -12.99 16.57
C ALA A 281 9.05 -14.47 16.93
N LEU A 282 8.80 -15.39 16.00
CA LEU A 282 9.01 -16.84 16.20
C LEU A 282 10.45 -17.30 15.94
N THR A 283 11.22 -16.56 15.16
CA THR A 283 12.58 -16.94 14.73
C THR A 283 13.68 -16.06 15.28
N HIS A 284 13.34 -14.95 15.92
CA HIS A 284 14.32 -14.04 16.47
C HIS A 284 15.17 -14.75 17.52
N SER A 285 16.48 -14.80 17.28
CA SER A 285 17.47 -15.11 18.29
C SER A 285 18.20 -13.84 18.69
N ALA A 286 18.35 -13.61 20.00
CA ALA A 286 19.17 -12.55 20.56
C ALA A 286 20.68 -12.83 20.42
N SER A 287 21.06 -13.94 19.79
CA SER A 287 22.45 -14.36 19.59
C SER A 287 22.60 -14.95 18.20
N GLY A 288 23.56 -14.45 17.42
CA GLY A 288 23.85 -14.94 16.08
C GLY A 288 24.92 -14.09 15.41
N ALA A 289 25.89 -14.74 14.79
CA ALA A 289 26.88 -14.13 13.92
C ALA A 289 26.98 -15.00 12.67
N ALA A 290 26.85 -14.38 11.51
CA ALA A 290 26.95 -15.02 10.22
C ALA A 290 28.01 -14.33 9.36
N SER A 291 28.87 -15.13 8.72
CA SER A 291 29.83 -14.66 7.73
C SER A 291 29.38 -15.13 6.35
N VAL A 292 29.22 -14.20 5.42
CA VAL A 292 28.88 -14.49 4.02
C VAL A 292 30.06 -14.13 3.15
N THR A 293 30.54 -15.10 2.37
CA THR A 293 31.57 -14.91 1.34
C THR A 293 30.93 -15.01 -0.04
N VAL A 294 31.17 -14.02 -0.89
CA VAL A 294 30.80 -14.01 -2.31
C VAL A 294 32.10 -14.05 -3.11
N SER A 295 32.27 -15.05 -3.97
CA SER A 295 33.49 -15.26 -4.76
C SER A 295 33.18 -15.38 -6.26
N SER A 296 33.93 -14.65 -7.10
CA SER A 296 33.92 -14.82 -8.56
C SER A 296 34.79 -16.00 -8.98
N GLN A 297 34.65 -16.43 -10.24
CA GLN A 297 35.54 -17.43 -10.81
C GLN A 297 36.96 -16.90 -11.05
N ALA A 298 37.13 -15.60 -11.34
CA ALA A 298 38.46 -15.02 -11.55
C ALA A 298 39.19 -14.64 -10.24
N GLY A 299 38.62 -15.00 -9.08
CA GLY A 299 39.29 -14.91 -7.77
C GLY A 299 38.92 -13.68 -6.95
N ALA A 300 38.07 -12.77 -7.45
CA ALA A 300 37.55 -11.67 -6.65
C ALA A 300 36.69 -12.22 -5.50
N ARG A 301 36.94 -11.75 -4.28
CA ARG A 301 36.26 -12.22 -3.07
C ARG A 301 35.79 -11.06 -2.24
N GLN A 302 34.50 -11.07 -1.91
CA GLN A 302 33.89 -10.16 -0.96
C GLN A 302 33.41 -10.93 0.27
N GLN A 303 33.66 -10.40 1.46
CA GLN A 303 33.18 -10.97 2.70
C GLN A 303 32.32 -9.96 3.46
N PHE A 304 31.25 -10.46 4.06
CA PHE A 304 30.30 -9.71 4.88
C PHE A 304 30.18 -10.40 6.24
N HIS A 305 30.20 -9.63 7.31
CA HIS A 305 29.98 -10.12 8.68
C HIS A 305 28.72 -9.50 9.22
N VAL A 306 27.75 -10.33 9.59
CA VAL A 306 26.46 -9.93 10.13
C VAL A 306 26.38 -10.42 11.58
N GLU A 307 26.31 -9.48 12.50
CA GLU A 307 26.17 -9.71 13.94
C GLU A 307 25.05 -8.83 14.50
N ASN A 308 24.70 -9.01 15.77
CA ASN A 308 23.60 -8.26 16.39
C ASN A 308 23.75 -6.74 16.28
N ALA A 309 24.98 -6.22 16.41
CA ALA A 309 25.24 -4.79 16.36
C ALA A 309 25.02 -4.19 14.97
N ASN A 310 25.24 -4.96 13.90
CA ASN A 310 25.20 -4.47 12.52
C ASN A 310 24.13 -5.12 11.64
N ARG A 311 23.26 -5.99 12.18
CA ARG A 311 22.20 -6.69 11.43
C ARG A 311 21.20 -5.79 10.72
N LEU A 312 21.10 -4.52 11.13
CA LEU A 312 20.28 -3.49 10.50
C LEU A 312 21.00 -2.73 9.39
N VAL A 313 22.33 -2.76 9.41
CA VAL A 313 23.17 -2.09 8.45
C VAL A 313 23.17 -2.92 7.18
N LEU A 314 22.53 -2.42 6.14
CA LEU A 314 22.68 -3.04 4.83
C LEU A 314 24.09 -2.79 4.31
N GLN A 315 24.81 -3.90 4.17
CA GLN A 315 26.14 -3.97 3.59
C GLN A 315 25.99 -4.17 2.08
N ARG A 316 26.80 -3.45 1.29
CA ARG A 316 26.78 -3.51 -0.17
C ARG A 316 28.21 -3.61 -0.69
N ALA A 317 28.37 -4.33 -1.80
CA ALA A 317 29.61 -4.32 -2.57
C ALA A 317 29.26 -4.40 -4.06
N ALA A 318 30.07 -3.74 -4.88
CA ALA A 318 29.98 -3.89 -6.32
C ALA A 318 30.56 -5.25 -6.74
N LEU A 319 29.90 -5.91 -7.69
CA LEU A 319 30.47 -7.08 -8.36
C LEU A 319 31.51 -6.57 -9.35
N GLN A 320 32.75 -7.06 -9.23
CA GLN A 320 33.86 -6.56 -10.06
C GLN A 320 33.85 -7.11 -11.48
N GLU A 321 33.28 -8.30 -11.70
CA GLU A 321 33.19 -8.95 -13.01
C GLU A 321 31.72 -9.05 -13.45
N ILE A 322 31.37 -8.36 -14.54
CA ILE A 322 30.04 -8.41 -15.14
C ILE A 322 30.20 -8.52 -16.67
N PRO A 323 29.69 -9.59 -17.33
CA PRO A 323 28.99 -10.75 -16.75
C PRO A 323 29.95 -11.71 -16.03
N GLY A 324 29.46 -12.44 -15.03
CA GLY A 324 30.25 -13.44 -14.29
C GLY A 324 29.40 -14.37 -13.44
N GLN A 325 29.91 -15.57 -13.17
CA GLN A 325 29.31 -16.50 -12.20
C GLN A 325 29.91 -16.30 -10.82
N TYR A 326 29.05 -16.20 -9.81
CA TYR A 326 29.43 -15.98 -8.42
C TYR A 326 28.94 -17.13 -7.54
N THR A 327 29.80 -17.57 -6.62
CA THR A 327 29.43 -18.54 -5.57
C THR A 327 29.26 -17.81 -4.25
N VAL A 328 28.18 -18.13 -3.54
CA VAL A 328 27.90 -17.59 -2.20
C VAL A 328 28.04 -18.71 -1.17
N ARG A 329 28.89 -18.49 -0.17
CA ARG A 329 29.05 -19.39 0.98
C ARG A 329 28.73 -18.64 2.26
N ALA A 330 27.87 -19.21 3.11
CA ALA A 330 27.53 -18.65 4.41
C ALA A 330 27.92 -19.62 5.52
N SER A 331 28.44 -19.09 6.63
CA SER A 331 28.76 -19.84 7.85
C SER A 331 28.31 -19.08 9.09
N GLY A 332 28.15 -19.79 10.21
CA GLY A 332 27.73 -19.22 11.49
C GLY A 332 26.27 -19.49 11.84
N LYS A 333 25.70 -18.67 12.74
CA LYS A 333 24.33 -18.79 13.25
C LYS A 333 23.52 -17.54 12.91
N GLY A 334 22.40 -17.73 12.21
CA GLY A 334 21.49 -16.66 11.81
C GLY A 334 21.03 -16.80 10.36
N CYS A 335 20.10 -15.95 9.94
CA CYS A 335 19.64 -15.88 8.56
C CYS A 335 20.10 -14.56 7.92
N VAL A 336 20.76 -14.64 6.76
CA VAL A 336 21.18 -13.47 5.98
C VAL A 336 20.42 -13.45 4.65
N PHE A 337 19.86 -12.28 4.32
CA PHE A 337 19.24 -12.05 3.02
C PHE A 337 20.24 -11.39 2.08
N LEU A 338 20.43 -11.98 0.91
CA LEU A 338 21.29 -11.46 -0.15
C LEU A 338 20.43 -11.06 -1.36
N THR A 339 20.72 -9.90 -1.95
CA THR A 339 19.96 -9.36 -3.09
C THR A 339 20.92 -8.75 -4.10
N LEU A 340 20.77 -9.14 -5.36
CA LEU A 340 21.47 -8.52 -6.49
C LEU A 340 20.63 -7.34 -7.01
N ARG A 341 21.27 -6.20 -7.25
CA ARG A 341 20.64 -5.02 -7.84
C ARG A 341 21.37 -4.64 -9.12
N TYR A 342 20.60 -4.36 -10.17
CA TYR A 342 21.11 -3.90 -11.46
C TYR A 342 20.09 -2.97 -12.11
N ASN A 343 20.58 -2.09 -12.98
CA ASN A 343 19.72 -1.19 -13.74
C ASN A 343 19.27 -1.90 -15.01
N VAL A 344 17.99 -1.73 -15.37
CA VAL A 344 17.44 -2.15 -16.65
C VAL A 344 16.96 -0.93 -17.42
N PRO A 345 17.11 -0.88 -18.76
CA PRO A 345 16.49 0.15 -19.55
C PRO A 345 14.98 0.20 -19.27
N PRO A 346 14.39 1.40 -19.15
CA PRO A 346 12.97 1.51 -18.93
C PRO A 346 12.22 0.90 -20.12
N PRO A 347 11.32 -0.05 -19.89
CA PRO A 347 10.52 -0.63 -20.97
C PRO A 347 9.56 0.41 -21.56
N LYS A 348 9.25 0.22 -22.84
CA LYS A 348 8.28 1.04 -23.57
C LYS A 348 6.88 0.72 -23.04
N SER A 349 6.31 1.56 -22.17
CA SER A 349 4.92 1.39 -21.72
C SER A 349 3.97 2.14 -22.65
N ALA A 350 2.83 1.51 -22.96
CA ALA A 350 1.66 2.22 -23.49
C ALA A 350 1.11 3.15 -22.40
N ALA A 351 0.61 4.32 -22.77
CA ALA A 351 0.02 5.24 -21.81
C ALA A 351 -1.40 4.80 -21.45
N THR A 352 -1.68 4.69 -20.15
CA THR A 352 -3.00 4.29 -19.60
C THR A 352 -4.03 5.44 -19.62
N PHE A 353 -3.54 6.67 -19.76
CA PHE A 353 -4.32 7.90 -19.74
C PHE A 353 -3.94 8.77 -20.94
N ASP A 354 -4.93 9.38 -21.58
CA ASP A 354 -4.74 10.54 -22.44
C ASP A 354 -5.16 11.81 -21.66
N LEU A 355 -4.31 12.83 -21.69
CA LEU A 355 -4.46 14.07 -20.93
C LEU A 355 -4.22 15.22 -21.88
N ARG A 356 -5.24 16.05 -22.07
CA ARG A 356 -5.15 17.30 -22.83
C ARG A 356 -5.40 18.47 -21.89
N VAL A 357 -4.63 19.53 -22.06
CA VAL A 357 -4.72 20.74 -21.26
C VAL A 357 -4.90 21.89 -22.24
N GLU A 358 -5.98 22.65 -22.06
CA GLU A 358 -6.30 23.82 -22.89
C GLU A 358 -6.47 25.06 -21.98
N THR A 359 -6.31 26.24 -22.54
CA THR A 359 -6.51 27.51 -21.81
C THR A 359 -7.45 28.41 -22.59
N GLU A 360 -8.40 29.03 -21.89
CA GLU A 360 -9.34 30.00 -22.45
C GLU A 360 -9.21 31.36 -21.71
N PRO A 361 -9.20 32.51 -22.41
CA PRO A 361 -9.01 32.63 -23.84
C PRO A 361 -7.65 32.04 -24.23
N LYS A 362 -7.49 31.66 -25.51
CA LYS A 362 -6.17 31.28 -26.05
C LYS A 362 -5.16 32.42 -25.92
N GLU A 363 -5.66 33.63 -25.69
CA GLU A 363 -4.95 34.87 -25.38
C GLU A 363 -5.14 35.28 -23.93
N CYS A 364 -4.05 35.54 -23.21
CA CYS A 364 -4.11 36.02 -21.84
C CYS A 364 -4.51 37.50 -21.81
N THR A 365 -5.78 37.79 -21.55
CA THR A 365 -6.22 39.11 -21.06
C THR A 365 -6.14 39.13 -19.53
N GLU A 366 -6.25 40.31 -18.89
CA GLU A 366 -6.15 40.51 -17.42
C GLU A 366 -7.05 39.57 -16.58
N SER A 367 -8.00 38.85 -17.20
CA SER A 367 -8.78 37.76 -16.61
C SER A 367 -8.76 36.49 -17.49
N ALA A 368 -7.76 35.61 -17.33
CA ALA A 368 -7.69 34.33 -18.03
C ALA A 368 -8.40 33.20 -17.24
N ARG A 369 -9.17 32.33 -17.91
CA ARG A 369 -9.86 31.17 -17.31
C ARG A 369 -9.39 29.86 -17.96
N SER A 370 -8.44 29.15 -17.32
CA SER A 370 -7.95 27.89 -17.88
C SER A 370 -9.00 26.76 -17.88
N ARG A 371 -9.12 26.02 -18.98
CA ARG A 371 -10.11 24.94 -19.15
C ARG A 371 -9.43 23.58 -19.39
N PHE A 372 -9.61 22.67 -18.45
CA PHE A 372 -8.94 21.36 -18.43
C PHE A 372 -9.80 20.29 -19.06
N SER A 373 -9.73 20.12 -20.38
CA SER A 373 -10.41 19.02 -21.04
C SER A 373 -9.65 17.70 -20.88
N LEU A 374 -9.90 16.96 -19.79
CA LEU A 374 -9.39 15.59 -19.66
C LEU A 374 -10.09 14.70 -20.69
N VAL A 375 -9.34 14.01 -21.55
CA VAL A 375 -9.94 13.12 -22.55
C VAL A 375 -9.31 11.74 -22.48
N LEU A 376 -10.14 10.79 -22.07
CA LEU A 376 -10.03 9.33 -22.09
C LEU A 376 -9.00 8.63 -21.16
N TYR A 377 -9.56 7.86 -20.24
CA TYR A 377 -8.92 6.64 -19.77
C TYR A 377 -8.89 5.62 -20.92
N SER A 378 -7.72 5.08 -21.23
CA SER A 378 -7.50 4.06 -22.26
C SER A 378 -6.93 2.77 -21.67
N GLY A 379 -7.09 2.59 -20.36
CA GLY A 379 -6.65 1.37 -19.66
C GLY A 379 -7.57 0.18 -19.93
N GLU A 380 -7.12 -1.02 -19.55
CA GLU A 380 -7.82 -2.27 -19.87
C GLU A 380 -9.03 -2.57 -18.97
N ARG A 381 -9.20 -1.83 -17.86
CA ARG A 381 -10.35 -2.00 -16.95
C ARG A 381 -11.55 -1.19 -17.42
N PRO A 382 -12.80 -1.58 -17.08
CA PRO A 382 -13.98 -0.77 -17.36
C PRO A 382 -13.94 0.63 -16.74
N ALA A 383 -13.13 0.85 -15.68
CA ALA A 383 -12.90 2.14 -15.06
C ALA A 383 -11.67 2.11 -14.12
N THR A 384 -11.11 3.28 -13.79
CA THR A 384 -10.02 3.45 -12.81
C THR A 384 -10.49 3.25 -11.36
N ASN A 385 -9.56 3.24 -10.41
CA ASN A 385 -9.90 3.58 -9.03
C ASN A 385 -10.03 5.12 -8.89
N MET A 386 -9.78 5.66 -7.69
CA MET A 386 -9.60 7.11 -7.51
C MET A 386 -8.43 7.60 -8.38
N ALA A 387 -8.70 8.56 -9.25
CA ALA A 387 -7.67 9.20 -10.06
C ALA A 387 -7.26 10.53 -9.43
N ILE A 388 -5.96 10.82 -9.42
CA ILE A 388 -5.44 12.11 -8.98
C ILE A 388 -4.93 12.89 -10.18
N ILE A 389 -5.34 14.16 -10.24
CA ILE A 389 -4.71 15.16 -11.10
C ILE A 389 -3.91 16.10 -10.21
N GLU A 390 -2.59 16.09 -10.35
CA GLU A 390 -1.71 17.10 -9.77
C GLU A 390 -1.41 18.16 -10.82
N VAL A 391 -1.86 19.38 -10.56
CA VAL A 391 -1.55 20.53 -11.38
C VAL A 391 -0.55 21.38 -10.63
N LYS A 392 0.67 21.50 -11.16
CA LYS A 392 1.58 22.56 -10.71
C LYS A 392 1.18 23.86 -11.40
N LEU A 393 0.97 24.92 -10.63
CA LEU A 393 0.62 26.23 -11.16
C LEU A 393 1.87 26.93 -11.71
N PRO A 394 1.75 27.67 -12.82
CA PRO A 394 2.78 28.60 -13.25
C PRO A 394 3.05 29.66 -12.16
N SER A 395 4.29 30.12 -12.04
CA SER A 395 4.64 31.15 -11.07
C SER A 395 3.81 32.41 -11.26
N GLY A 396 3.33 33.01 -10.16
CA GLY A 396 2.51 34.22 -10.17
C GLY A 396 1.01 33.97 -10.35
N TYR A 397 0.55 32.72 -10.35
CA TYR A 397 -0.87 32.37 -10.46
C TYR A 397 -1.38 31.61 -9.24
N ILE A 398 -2.60 31.93 -8.83
CA ILE A 398 -3.34 31.29 -7.73
C ILE A 398 -4.68 30.74 -8.24
N PRO A 399 -5.23 29.68 -7.64
CA PRO A 399 -6.50 29.10 -8.08
C PRO A 399 -7.71 29.85 -7.50
N LEU A 400 -8.73 30.10 -8.34
CA LEU A 400 -10.03 30.61 -7.92
C LEU A 400 -10.98 29.44 -7.58
N GLU A 401 -11.45 29.35 -6.34
CA GLU A 401 -12.30 28.22 -5.90
C GLU A 401 -13.73 28.28 -6.47
N LYS A 402 -14.12 27.22 -7.22
CA LYS A 402 -15.40 26.47 -7.14
C LYS A 402 -15.55 25.49 -8.32
N GLN A 403 -15.68 24.20 -8.03
CA GLN A 403 -16.12 23.17 -9.00
C GLN A 403 -17.08 22.18 -8.33
N ARG A 404 -18.14 21.78 -9.04
CA ARG A 404 -19.23 20.91 -8.55
C ARG A 404 -18.92 19.40 -8.59
N LEU A 405 -17.88 18.98 -9.32
CA LEU A 405 -17.57 17.58 -9.63
C LEU A 405 -16.32 17.04 -8.93
N VAL A 406 -15.66 17.84 -8.10
CA VAL A 406 -14.43 17.48 -7.39
C VAL A 406 -14.78 17.02 -5.98
N LYS A 407 -14.42 15.78 -5.63
CA LYS A 407 -14.72 15.24 -4.29
C LYS A 407 -13.89 15.89 -3.21
N TRP A 408 -12.63 16.22 -3.52
CA TRP A 408 -11.75 16.95 -2.63
C TRP A 408 -10.72 17.74 -3.45
N LEU A 409 -10.46 18.98 -3.03
CA LEU A 409 -9.49 19.89 -3.61
C LEU A 409 -8.47 20.20 -2.52
N GLU A 410 -7.21 19.93 -2.77
CA GLU A 410 -6.12 20.36 -1.90
C GLU A 410 -5.28 21.40 -2.64
N VAL A 411 -5.11 22.57 -2.03
CA VAL A 411 -4.25 23.63 -2.53
C VAL A 411 -3.07 23.74 -1.56
N GLN A 412 -1.87 23.46 -2.05
CA GLN A 412 -0.63 23.65 -1.31
C GLN A 412 0.29 24.56 -2.12
N ASN A 413 0.53 25.79 -1.66
CA ASN A 413 1.40 26.80 -2.27
C ASN A 413 1.20 27.01 -3.79
N ASP A 414 1.93 26.25 -4.62
CA ASP A 414 1.98 26.29 -6.08
C ASP A 414 1.43 25.01 -6.75
N GLN A 415 0.71 24.17 -6.00
CA GLN A 415 0.14 22.91 -6.48
C GLN A 415 -1.34 22.78 -6.11
N VAL A 416 -2.14 22.39 -7.09
CA VAL A 416 -3.53 22.01 -6.95
C VAL A 416 -3.66 20.50 -7.18
N THR A 417 -4.17 19.79 -6.19
CA THR A 417 -4.41 18.35 -6.27
C THR A 417 -5.91 18.09 -6.29
N LEU A 418 -6.37 17.47 -7.38
CA LEU A 418 -7.78 17.12 -7.62
C LEU A 418 -7.97 15.62 -7.41
N TYR A 419 -8.96 15.26 -6.61
CA TYR A 419 -9.32 13.87 -6.31
C TYR A 419 -10.63 13.50 -7.01
N LEU A 420 -10.55 12.54 -7.94
CA LEU A 420 -11.67 12.05 -8.75
C LEU A 420 -12.11 10.67 -8.26
N ASP A 421 -13.42 10.43 -8.07
CA ASP A 421 -13.95 9.14 -7.58
C ASP A 421 -13.55 7.96 -8.47
N GLN A 422 -13.87 8.02 -9.76
CA GLN A 422 -13.60 6.98 -10.74
C GLN A 422 -13.68 7.57 -12.16
N VAL A 423 -12.74 7.22 -13.05
CA VAL A 423 -12.75 7.57 -14.46
C VAL A 423 -13.07 6.32 -15.28
N SER A 424 -14.21 6.32 -15.96
CA SER A 424 -14.71 5.15 -16.69
C SER A 424 -14.25 5.10 -18.15
N LEU A 425 -14.20 3.90 -18.74
CA LEU A 425 -13.97 3.66 -20.19
C LEU A 425 -15.14 4.10 -21.07
N THR A 426 -16.27 4.51 -20.49
CA THR A 426 -17.39 5.08 -21.23
C THR A 426 -16.88 6.27 -22.05
N LYS A 427 -17.13 6.26 -23.36
CA LYS A 427 -16.55 7.16 -24.39
C LYS A 427 -16.75 8.68 -24.17
N GLU A 428 -17.29 9.11 -23.05
CA GLU A 428 -17.49 10.50 -22.70
C GLU A 428 -16.25 11.03 -21.96
N ALA A 429 -15.56 11.98 -22.60
CA ALA A 429 -14.47 12.72 -21.99
C ALA A 429 -14.95 13.49 -20.75
N ALA A 430 -14.29 13.29 -19.61
CA ALA A 430 -14.58 14.05 -18.40
C ALA A 430 -13.86 15.41 -18.42
N SER A 431 -14.49 16.48 -18.88
CA SER A 431 -13.86 17.81 -18.83
C SER A 431 -13.96 18.46 -17.44
N PHE A 432 -12.87 19.07 -16.98
CA PHE A 432 -12.78 19.86 -15.75
C PHE A 432 -12.42 21.31 -16.10
N THR A 433 -12.75 22.28 -15.27
CA THR A 433 -12.42 23.68 -15.57
C THR A 433 -12.12 24.39 -14.27
N PHE A 434 -10.98 25.03 -14.11
CA PHE A 434 -10.77 25.86 -12.93
C PHE A 434 -10.12 27.15 -13.34
N SER A 435 -10.59 28.24 -12.74
CA SER A 435 -10.08 29.57 -13.06
C SER A 435 -8.81 29.82 -12.25
N LEU A 436 -7.86 30.50 -12.89
CA LEU A 436 -6.63 30.97 -12.25
C LEU A 436 -6.68 32.48 -12.22
N GLU A 437 -6.21 33.08 -11.13
CA GLU A 437 -6.00 34.51 -11.00
C GLU A 437 -4.50 34.79 -10.97
N GLN A 438 -4.06 35.85 -11.64
CA GLN A 438 -2.68 36.28 -11.58
C GLN A 438 -2.47 37.11 -10.31
N ASP A 439 -1.70 36.57 -9.37
CA ASP A 439 -1.35 37.24 -8.11
C ASP A 439 -0.26 38.31 -8.34
N PHE A 440 0.73 38.01 -9.19
CA PHE A 440 1.77 38.96 -9.58
C PHE A 440 2.34 38.69 -10.98
N PRO A 441 2.82 39.72 -11.69
CA PRO A 441 3.37 39.56 -13.04
C PRO A 441 4.70 38.80 -13.03
N VAL A 442 4.85 37.86 -13.97
CA VAL A 442 6.06 37.04 -14.13
C VAL A 442 6.52 37.08 -15.59
N LYS A 443 7.80 37.40 -15.82
CA LYS A 443 8.45 37.33 -17.15
C LYS A 443 9.09 35.95 -17.36
N ASN A 444 9.16 35.50 -18.62
CA ASN A 444 9.75 34.21 -19.01
C ASN A 444 9.12 32.99 -18.32
N LEU A 445 7.79 32.95 -18.30
CA LEU A 445 7.02 31.84 -17.74
C LEU A 445 7.47 30.50 -18.34
N ARG A 446 7.71 29.53 -17.46
CA ARG A 446 8.07 28.17 -17.84
C ARG A 446 6.88 27.24 -17.76
N ALA A 447 6.99 26.17 -18.53
CA ALA A 447 6.14 24.99 -18.45
C ALA A 447 5.90 24.54 -17.00
N ALA A 448 4.65 24.48 -16.56
CA ALA A 448 4.31 23.77 -15.33
C ALA A 448 3.73 22.39 -15.67
N PRO A 449 4.12 21.31 -14.96
CA PRO A 449 3.63 19.98 -15.22
C PRO A 449 2.23 19.75 -14.66
N VAL A 450 1.42 19.01 -15.41
CA VAL A 450 0.15 18.40 -14.97
C VAL A 450 0.31 16.90 -15.02
N ARG A 451 0.10 16.21 -13.90
CA ARG A 451 0.20 14.75 -13.81
C ARG A 451 -1.18 14.15 -13.57
N LEU A 452 -1.51 13.14 -14.35
CA LEU A 452 -2.64 12.25 -14.08
C LEU A 452 -2.14 10.84 -13.83
N TYR A 453 -2.61 10.24 -12.75
CA TYR A 453 -2.33 8.85 -12.40
C TYR A 453 -3.47 8.22 -11.61
N ASP A 454 -3.59 6.90 -11.67
CA ASP A 454 -4.42 6.13 -10.74
C ASP A 454 -3.71 6.15 -9.38
N TYR A 455 -4.39 6.69 -8.35
CA TYR A 455 -3.77 6.91 -7.05
C TYR A 455 -3.31 5.61 -6.38
N TYR A 456 -3.98 4.51 -6.67
CA TYR A 456 -3.72 3.23 -6.03
C TYR A 456 -2.83 2.31 -6.85
N GLU A 457 -2.47 2.72 -8.07
CA GLU A 457 -1.62 1.95 -8.99
C GLU A 457 -0.48 2.78 -9.56
N THR A 458 0.36 3.29 -8.66
CA THR A 458 1.57 4.04 -9.01
C THR A 458 2.63 3.20 -9.74
N GLY A 459 2.46 1.87 -9.78
CA GLY A 459 3.35 0.94 -10.49
C GLY A 459 2.97 0.64 -11.94
N GLU A 460 1.69 0.79 -12.32
CA GLU A 460 1.19 0.49 -13.67
C GLU A 460 1.21 1.70 -14.60
N SER A 461 1.15 2.92 -14.05
CA SER A 461 1.09 4.14 -14.84
C SER A 461 2.30 5.02 -14.53
N ARG A 462 3.15 5.26 -15.53
CA ARG A 462 3.93 6.50 -15.49
C ARG A 462 2.90 7.63 -15.45
N PRO A 463 2.96 8.56 -14.47
CA PRO A 463 2.12 9.75 -14.53
C PRO A 463 2.33 10.40 -15.89
N ARG A 464 1.26 10.56 -16.67
CA ARG A 464 1.33 11.32 -17.91
C ARG A 464 1.49 12.77 -17.52
N SER A 465 2.67 13.31 -17.78
CA SER A 465 2.94 14.73 -17.61
C SER A 465 2.55 15.46 -18.90
N ALA A 466 1.50 16.25 -18.84
CA ALA A 466 1.32 17.35 -19.78
C ALA A 466 2.02 18.60 -19.22
N THR A 467 2.33 19.57 -20.05
CA THR A 467 2.83 20.86 -19.60
C THR A 467 1.90 21.97 -20.08
N PHE A 468 1.81 23.07 -19.33
CA PHE A 468 1.06 24.28 -19.70
C PHE A 468 1.50 24.93 -21.04
N THR A 469 2.42 24.32 -21.79
CA THR A 469 3.26 24.98 -22.78
C THR A 469 2.72 25.08 -24.19
N ASP A 470 1.77 24.25 -24.63
CA ASP A 470 1.34 24.38 -26.03
C ASP A 470 0.37 25.54 -26.25
N ALA A 471 -0.12 26.17 -25.17
CA ALA A 471 -0.96 27.37 -25.24
C ALA A 471 -0.28 28.62 -24.65
N LEU A 472 0.60 28.51 -23.64
CA LEU A 472 1.27 29.68 -23.03
C LEU A 472 2.60 30.08 -23.70
N LEU A 473 3.31 29.19 -24.41
CA LEU A 473 4.59 29.56 -25.06
C LEU A 473 4.44 30.29 -26.40
N GLY A 474 3.25 30.31 -27.01
CA GLY A 474 2.97 31.14 -28.18
C GLY A 474 3.08 32.65 -27.92
N PHE A 475 3.13 33.07 -26.64
CA PHE A 475 3.13 34.47 -26.21
C PHE A 475 4.50 35.15 -26.22
N VAL A 476 5.61 34.40 -26.15
CA VAL A 476 6.96 35.00 -26.00
C VAL A 476 7.67 35.21 -27.34
N ALA A 477 7.07 34.77 -28.46
CA ALA A 477 7.66 34.82 -29.79
C ALA A 477 6.98 35.82 -30.75
N GLN A 478 6.47 36.95 -30.25
CA GLN A 478 6.22 38.11 -31.11
C GLN A 478 7.22 39.24 -30.78
N PRO A 479 8.03 39.69 -31.76
CA PRO A 479 8.86 40.87 -31.57
C PRO A 479 7.96 42.08 -31.38
N VAL A 480 8.33 42.93 -30.43
CA VAL A 480 7.77 44.27 -30.27
C VAL A 480 7.88 45.00 -31.62
N PRO A 481 6.79 45.48 -32.24
CA PRO A 481 6.90 46.44 -33.32
C PRO A 481 7.50 47.72 -32.73
N GLY A 482 8.61 48.17 -33.30
CA GLY A 482 9.32 49.38 -32.87
C GLY A 482 8.49 50.66 -32.98
#